data_AF-A0ABD1P129-F1
#
_entry.id   AF-A0ABD1P129-F1
#
_cell.length_a   1.000
_cell.length_b   1.000
_cell.length_c   1.000
_cell.angle_alpha   90.00
_cell.angle_beta   90.00
_cell.angle_gamma   90.00
#
_symmetry.space_group_name_H-M   'P 1'
#
loop_
_entity.id
_entity.type
_entity.pdbx_description
1 polymer ?
#
loop_
_entity_poly.entity_id
_entity_poly.type
_entity_poly.pdbx_seq_one_letter_code
_entity_poly.pdbx_strand_id
1 'polypeptide(L)'
;MPQVRIVARNFMDMVASLPALKLDKLYDNSFICEAILRSLPPLAKKYVLQLLYIDGPVTAKLLEEWVVPDGVSKHKVAIDRLIQLRVLSETLDRKKEATYRLNPTFQLNLQKHILHGGILPREPMPSNVTVRLPSLEDLDAYAVQQWECFLLHLINSAEAEKSTNISSSMMKVFQRCLLSQKDDREPPKLTESGFQFLLMDTSAQLWYIIREYISNSEDHGVDTADLIAFLLELSFHVTGEAYNENTLTDVQRRIIKDLADLGLVKLQQGRKESWFIPTKLATNLSISLADSSSRKQGFVVVETNFRMYAYSTSKLHCEILRLFSRIEYQLPNLIVGSITKESLNKAFESGITSEQIISFLQQNAHPRVVEKIPSVPENVTDQIRLWESDLNRVEMDPAHLYDEFPSRDVFEAACDFAREYGGLLWENSKKMRLVVKAEIFTQMKEFLRRQKQ
;
A
#
# COMPACT_ATOMS: atom_id res chain seq x y z
N MET A 1 10.65 -14.79 9.39
CA MET A 1 9.58 -15.16 8.43
C MET A 1 9.65 -14.18 7.27
N PRO A 2 10.01 -14.61 6.05
CA PRO A 2 10.11 -13.72 4.90
C PRO A 2 8.73 -13.57 4.22
N GLN A 3 8.59 -12.50 3.45
CA GLN A 3 7.45 -12.12 2.59
C GLN A 3 6.31 -11.32 3.25
N VAL A 4 6.58 -10.06 3.55
CA VAL A 4 5.57 -9.03 3.29
C VAL A 4 5.80 -8.57 1.84
N ARG A 5 5.19 -9.26 0.88
CA ARG A 5 4.92 -8.65 -0.42
C ARG A 5 4.08 -7.41 -0.12
N ILE A 6 4.59 -6.22 -0.42
CA ILE A 6 3.78 -5.01 -0.42
C ILE A 6 2.81 -5.11 -1.60
N VAL A 7 1.80 -5.95 -1.42
CA VAL A 7 0.55 -5.81 -2.16
C VAL A 7 -0.15 -4.68 -1.43
N ALA A 8 -0.45 -3.60 -2.13
CA ALA A 8 -1.37 -2.58 -1.63
C ALA A 8 -2.72 -3.26 -1.33
N ARG A 9 -2.83 -3.82 -0.13
CA ARG A 9 -4.06 -4.36 0.43
C ARG A 9 -4.83 -3.13 0.85
N ASN A 10 -5.88 -2.85 0.08
CA ASN A 10 -6.77 -1.74 0.30
C ASN A 10 -7.23 -1.73 1.76
N PHE A 11 -7.59 -0.57 2.32
CA PHE A 11 -8.10 -0.47 3.69
C PHE A 11 -9.18 -1.51 4.02
N MET A 12 -10.06 -1.78 3.06
CA MET A 12 -11.11 -2.79 3.23
C MET A 12 -10.58 -4.22 3.36
N ASP A 13 -9.39 -4.54 2.83
CA ASP A 13 -8.73 -5.83 3.06
C ASP A 13 -8.19 -5.93 4.49
N MET A 14 -7.71 -4.81 5.05
CA MET A 14 -7.34 -4.74 6.47
C MET A 14 -8.59 -4.91 7.34
N VAL A 15 -9.67 -4.19 7.06
CA VAL A 15 -10.94 -4.33 7.79
C VAL A 15 -11.47 -5.78 7.67
N ALA A 16 -11.46 -6.36 6.47
CA ALA A 16 -11.86 -7.77 6.26
C ALA A 16 -10.97 -8.78 7.00
N SER A 17 -9.73 -8.42 7.32
CA SER A 17 -8.82 -9.28 8.09
C SER A 17 -9.04 -9.21 9.61
N LEU A 18 -9.88 -8.28 10.09
CA LEU A 18 -10.16 -8.15 11.52
C LEU A 18 -10.97 -9.36 12.05
N PRO A 19 -10.78 -9.73 13.33
CA PRO A 19 -11.60 -10.75 13.97
C PRO A 19 -13.09 -10.43 13.94
N ALA A 20 -13.90 -11.49 13.84
CA ALA A 20 -15.37 -11.47 13.92
C ALA A 20 -15.94 -10.45 14.91
N LEU A 21 -15.49 -10.56 16.17
CA LEU A 21 -15.98 -9.76 17.29
C LEU A 21 -15.69 -8.27 17.13
N LYS A 22 -14.59 -7.91 16.47
CA LYS A 22 -14.24 -6.51 16.20
C LYS A 22 -15.08 -5.95 15.05
N LEU A 23 -15.32 -6.76 14.00
CA LEU A 23 -16.18 -6.38 12.87
C LEU A 23 -17.63 -6.12 13.29
N ASP A 24 -18.21 -6.99 14.13
CA ASP A 24 -19.58 -6.79 14.58
C ASP A 24 -19.73 -5.52 15.44
N LYS A 25 -18.74 -5.21 16.29
CA LYS A 25 -18.69 -3.94 17.04
C LYS A 25 -18.57 -2.72 16.13
N LEU A 26 -17.79 -2.82 15.04
CA LEU A 26 -17.69 -1.73 14.07
C LEU A 26 -19.05 -1.44 13.41
N TYR A 27 -19.91 -2.45 13.24
CA TYR A 27 -21.22 -2.26 12.63
C TYR A 27 -22.24 -1.59 13.55
N ASP A 28 -21.95 -1.43 14.84
CA ASP A 28 -22.79 -0.64 15.75
C ASP A 28 -22.81 0.86 15.34
N ASN A 29 -21.78 1.32 14.63
CA ASN A 29 -21.70 2.68 14.12
C ASN A 29 -22.28 2.80 12.70
N SER A 30 -23.29 3.64 12.54
CA SER A 30 -23.98 3.87 11.25
C SER A 30 -23.07 4.43 10.16
N PHE A 31 -22.09 5.27 10.51
CA PHE A 31 -21.12 5.84 9.58
C PHE A 31 -20.20 4.78 9.00
N ILE A 32 -19.82 3.79 9.82
CA ILE A 32 -18.98 2.69 9.35
C ILE A 32 -19.75 1.82 8.37
N CYS A 33 -21.04 1.57 8.63
CA CYS A 33 -21.91 0.87 7.68
C CYS A 33 -21.98 1.61 6.33
N GLU A 34 -22.07 2.94 6.37
CA GLU A 34 -22.10 3.78 5.17
C GLU A 34 -20.75 3.79 4.43
N ALA A 35 -19.62 3.88 5.15
CA ALA A 35 -18.27 3.80 4.57
C ALA A 35 -18.02 2.46 3.87
N ILE A 36 -18.45 1.37 4.50
CA ILE A 36 -18.35 0.03 3.93
C ILE A 36 -19.24 -0.06 2.69
N LEU A 37 -20.47 0.46 2.74
CA LEU A 37 -21.31 0.52 1.55
C LEU A 37 -20.66 1.32 0.41
N ARG A 38 -20.06 2.48 0.69
CA ARG A 38 -19.37 3.30 -0.33
C ARG A 38 -18.17 2.62 -0.96
N SER A 39 -17.46 1.80 -0.20
CA SER A 39 -16.23 1.12 -0.66
C SER A 39 -16.49 -0.20 -1.40
N LEU A 40 -17.71 -0.74 -1.35
CA LEU A 40 -18.07 -1.98 -2.03
C LEU A 40 -18.10 -1.82 -3.57
N PRO A 41 -17.79 -2.90 -4.33
CA PRO A 41 -17.99 -2.92 -5.77
C PRO A 41 -19.45 -2.61 -6.16
N PRO A 42 -19.72 -2.05 -7.35
CA PRO A 42 -21.08 -1.66 -7.76
C PRO A 42 -22.11 -2.77 -7.64
N LEU A 43 -21.73 -4.02 -7.98
CA LEU A 43 -22.63 -5.18 -7.88
C LEU A 43 -22.92 -5.57 -6.42
N ALA A 44 -21.91 -5.52 -5.56
CA ALA A 44 -22.09 -5.78 -4.13
C ALA A 44 -22.99 -4.73 -3.46
N LYS A 45 -22.82 -3.44 -3.82
CA LYS A 45 -23.72 -2.35 -3.39
C LYS A 45 -25.17 -2.63 -3.77
N LYS A 46 -25.40 -3.04 -5.02
CA LYS A 46 -26.74 -3.40 -5.51
C LYS A 46 -27.38 -4.50 -4.65
N TYR A 47 -26.64 -5.57 -4.34
CA TYR A 47 -27.16 -6.65 -3.50
C TYR A 47 -27.52 -6.18 -2.10
N VAL A 48 -26.62 -5.42 -1.44
CA VAL A 48 -26.89 -4.90 -0.10
C VAL A 48 -28.15 -4.02 -0.08
N LEU A 49 -28.31 -3.14 -1.07
CA LEU A 49 -29.48 -2.27 -1.17
C LEU A 49 -30.78 -3.03 -1.46
N GLN A 50 -30.74 -4.08 -2.29
CA GLN A 50 -31.92 -4.90 -2.59
C GLN A 50 -32.32 -5.78 -1.39
N LEU A 51 -31.34 -6.31 -0.66
CA LEU A 51 -31.56 -7.15 0.52
C LEU A 51 -31.92 -6.33 1.77
N LEU A 52 -31.74 -5.00 1.75
CA LEU A 52 -31.86 -4.15 2.93
C LEU A 52 -33.22 -4.27 3.65
N TYR A 53 -34.31 -4.45 2.91
CA TYR A 53 -35.67 -4.57 3.47
C TYR A 53 -36.21 -6.02 3.41
N ILE A 54 -35.32 -7.00 3.20
CA ILE A 54 -35.68 -8.42 3.23
C ILE A 54 -35.27 -8.97 4.60
N ASP A 55 -36.25 -9.38 5.39
CA ASP A 55 -36.03 -9.89 6.76
C ASP A 55 -35.54 -11.35 6.80
N GLY A 56 -35.65 -12.07 5.68
CA GLY A 56 -35.34 -13.50 5.55
C GLY A 56 -34.06 -13.82 4.75
N PRO A 57 -33.57 -15.07 4.85
CA PRO A 57 -32.45 -15.52 4.04
C PRO A 57 -32.85 -15.67 2.56
N VAL A 58 -31.94 -15.33 1.66
CA VAL A 58 -32.12 -15.42 0.21
C VAL A 58 -31.25 -16.53 -0.37
N THR A 59 -31.80 -17.37 -1.24
CA THR A 59 -31.07 -18.48 -1.87
C THR A 59 -30.02 -17.97 -2.86
N ALA A 60 -28.85 -18.62 -2.92
CA ALA A 60 -27.79 -18.29 -3.89
C ALA A 60 -28.28 -18.27 -5.35
N LYS A 61 -29.13 -19.22 -5.73
CA LYS A 61 -29.75 -19.31 -7.07
C LYS A 61 -30.47 -18.02 -7.48
N LEU A 62 -31.18 -17.38 -6.55
CA LEU A 62 -31.90 -16.13 -6.82
C LEU A 62 -30.92 -14.98 -7.13
N LEU A 63 -29.79 -14.91 -6.42
CA LEU A 63 -28.78 -13.89 -6.68
C LEU A 63 -28.03 -14.14 -8.00
N GLU A 64 -27.83 -15.41 -8.37
CA GLU A 64 -27.25 -15.80 -9.66
C GLU A 64 -28.16 -15.41 -10.83
N GLU A 65 -29.49 -15.56 -10.68
CA GLU A 65 -30.48 -15.14 -11.68
C GLU A 65 -30.50 -13.63 -11.94
N TRP A 66 -30.02 -12.80 -11.01
CA TRP A 66 -29.96 -11.34 -11.17
C TRP A 66 -28.81 -10.87 -12.07
N VAL A 67 -27.96 -11.79 -12.55
CA VAL A 67 -26.73 -11.51 -13.28
C VAL A 67 -26.78 -12.10 -14.68
N VAL A 68 -26.40 -11.29 -15.67
CA VAL A 68 -26.26 -11.70 -17.06
C VAL A 68 -25.05 -12.67 -17.18
N PRO A 69 -25.03 -13.66 -18.10
CA PRO A 69 -23.96 -14.65 -18.19
C PRO A 69 -22.52 -14.10 -18.18
N ASP A 70 -22.29 -12.94 -18.82
CA ASP A 70 -20.97 -12.28 -18.87
C ASP A 70 -20.52 -11.71 -17.51
N GLY A 71 -21.43 -11.56 -16.55
CA GLY A 71 -21.21 -10.97 -15.23
C GLY A 71 -20.89 -11.97 -14.12
N VAL A 72 -20.89 -13.28 -14.38
CA VAL A 72 -20.74 -14.33 -13.35
C VAL A 72 -19.41 -14.22 -12.60
N SER A 73 -18.33 -13.83 -13.27
CA SER A 73 -17.04 -13.59 -12.60
C SER A 73 -17.11 -12.45 -11.59
N LYS A 74 -17.77 -11.34 -11.95
CA LYS A 74 -17.99 -10.19 -11.06
C LYS A 74 -18.94 -10.52 -9.91
N HIS A 75 -19.92 -11.39 -10.15
CA HIS A 75 -20.82 -11.91 -9.11
C HIS A 75 -20.05 -12.64 -8.02
N LYS A 76 -19.19 -13.59 -8.40
CA LYS A 76 -18.37 -14.36 -7.43
C LYS A 76 -17.52 -13.43 -6.57
N VAL A 77 -16.79 -12.50 -7.20
CA VAL A 77 -15.97 -11.51 -6.49
C VAL A 77 -16.81 -10.64 -5.54
N ALA A 78 -18.02 -10.24 -5.94
CA ALA A 78 -18.92 -9.44 -5.10
C ALA A 78 -19.42 -10.22 -3.87
N ILE A 79 -19.84 -11.48 -4.04
CA ILE A 79 -20.30 -12.34 -2.95
C ILE A 79 -19.15 -12.67 -1.99
N ASP A 80 -18.01 -13.09 -2.52
CA ASP A 80 -16.80 -13.37 -1.73
C ASP A 80 -16.43 -12.16 -0.88
N ARG A 81 -16.52 -10.95 -1.45
CA ARG A 81 -16.21 -9.72 -0.73
C ARG A 81 -17.21 -9.41 0.39
N LEU A 82 -18.51 -9.62 0.14
CA LEU A 82 -19.55 -9.41 1.14
C LEU A 82 -19.44 -10.42 2.31
N ILE A 83 -19.04 -11.65 2.02
CA ILE A 83 -18.79 -12.69 3.03
C ILE A 83 -17.52 -12.38 3.83
N GLN A 84 -16.42 -11.99 3.16
CA GLN A 84 -15.16 -11.60 3.82
C GLN A 84 -15.36 -10.45 4.81
N LEU A 85 -16.17 -9.46 4.44
CA LEU A 85 -16.49 -8.34 5.32
C LEU A 85 -17.51 -8.71 6.40
N ARG A 86 -18.18 -9.85 6.30
CA ARG A 86 -19.32 -10.26 7.15
C ARG A 86 -20.53 -9.35 7.05
N VAL A 87 -20.69 -8.67 5.92
CA VAL A 87 -21.94 -7.99 5.55
C VAL A 87 -23.00 -9.03 5.21
N LEU A 88 -22.60 -10.10 4.51
CA LEU A 88 -23.42 -11.29 4.30
C LEU A 88 -22.92 -12.45 5.16
N SER A 89 -23.85 -13.12 5.81
CA SER A 89 -23.66 -14.42 6.44
C SER A 89 -24.12 -15.51 5.48
N GLU A 90 -23.25 -16.48 5.23
CA GLU A 90 -23.58 -17.68 4.45
C GLU A 90 -23.98 -18.80 5.39
N THR A 91 -25.17 -19.35 5.17
CA THR A 91 -25.67 -20.52 5.88
C THR A 91 -26.07 -21.59 4.88
N LEU A 92 -25.54 -22.80 5.08
CA LEU A 92 -25.88 -23.97 4.26
C LEU A 92 -27.15 -24.60 4.81
N ASP A 93 -28.20 -24.66 3.98
CA ASP A 93 -29.42 -25.38 4.35
C ASP A 93 -29.18 -26.91 4.36
N ARG A 94 -30.12 -27.66 4.96
CA ARG A 94 -30.10 -29.14 5.03
C ARG A 94 -29.92 -29.82 3.66
N LYS A 95 -30.27 -29.12 2.57
CA LYS A 95 -30.11 -29.56 1.17
C LYS A 95 -28.75 -29.21 0.55
N LYS A 96 -27.79 -28.68 1.32
CA LYS A 96 -26.51 -28.11 0.85
C LYS A 96 -26.66 -26.92 -0.09
N GLU A 97 -27.81 -26.23 -0.07
CA GLU A 97 -27.99 -24.98 -0.80
C GLU A 97 -27.52 -23.82 0.08
N ALA A 98 -26.66 -22.97 -0.48
CA ALA A 98 -26.21 -21.76 0.19
C ALA A 98 -27.34 -20.73 0.24
N THR A 99 -27.57 -20.20 1.43
CA THR A 99 -28.49 -19.10 1.68
C THR A 99 -27.73 -17.94 2.31
N TYR A 100 -28.02 -16.73 1.85
CA TYR A 100 -27.35 -15.51 2.26
C TYR A 100 -28.30 -14.65 3.08
N ARG A 101 -27.81 -14.13 4.20
CA ARG A 101 -28.54 -13.18 5.05
C ARG A 101 -27.65 -12.00 5.39
N LEU A 102 -28.19 -10.78 5.28
CA LEU A 102 -27.49 -9.59 5.76
C LEU A 102 -27.25 -9.65 7.26
N ASN A 103 -26.13 -9.09 7.70
CA ASN A 103 -25.85 -8.91 9.12
C ASN A 103 -26.94 -8.00 9.73
N PRO A 104 -27.66 -8.45 10.78
CA PRO A 104 -28.79 -7.71 11.32
C PRO A 104 -28.40 -6.34 11.90
N THR A 105 -27.22 -6.22 12.52
CA THR A 105 -26.72 -4.96 13.06
C THR A 105 -26.43 -3.97 11.93
N PHE A 106 -25.76 -4.44 10.87
CA PHE A 106 -25.48 -3.64 9.68
C PHE A 106 -26.77 -3.20 8.97
N GLN A 107 -27.73 -4.12 8.81
CA GLN A 107 -29.02 -3.86 8.18
C GLN A 107 -29.81 -2.78 8.94
N LEU A 108 -29.95 -2.92 10.26
CA LEU A 108 -30.67 -1.96 11.10
C LEU A 108 -30.03 -0.58 11.09
N ASN A 109 -28.70 -0.49 11.20
CA ASN A 109 -28.01 0.79 11.23
C ASN A 109 -28.02 1.50 9.87
N LEU A 110 -27.93 0.76 8.76
CA LEU A 110 -28.05 1.33 7.43
C LEU A 110 -29.49 1.79 7.14
N GLN A 111 -30.51 1.05 7.56
CA GLN A 111 -31.91 1.49 7.47
C GLN A 111 -32.15 2.78 8.25
N LYS A 112 -31.70 2.84 9.52
CA LYS A 112 -31.79 4.05 10.35
C LYS A 112 -31.10 5.23 9.68
N HIS A 113 -29.91 5.01 9.11
CA HIS A 113 -29.15 6.06 8.44
C HIS A 113 -29.88 6.61 7.21
N ILE A 114 -30.52 5.75 6.42
CA ILE A 114 -31.31 6.19 5.24
C ILE A 114 -32.56 6.97 5.65
N LEU A 115 -33.23 6.57 6.75
CA LEU A 115 -34.48 7.19 7.19
C LEU A 115 -34.28 8.51 7.93
N HIS A 116 -33.28 8.60 8.79
CA HIS A 116 -33.05 9.75 9.66
C HIS A 116 -31.97 10.72 9.13
N GLY A 117 -31.23 10.31 8.09
CA GLY A 117 -30.01 10.98 7.69
C GLY A 117 -28.88 10.74 8.69
N GLY A 118 -27.64 10.78 8.22
CA GLY A 118 -26.47 10.73 9.09
C GLY A 118 -26.34 12.02 9.91
N ILE A 119 -26.75 12.00 11.18
CA ILE A 119 -26.37 13.04 12.13
C ILE A 119 -24.97 12.69 12.63
N LEU A 120 -23.95 13.40 12.13
CA LEU A 120 -22.60 13.25 12.65
C LEU A 120 -22.62 13.49 14.16
N PRO A 121 -21.83 12.74 14.96
CA PRO A 121 -21.74 13.00 16.40
C PRO A 121 -21.32 14.44 16.72
N ARG A 122 -20.75 15.15 15.73
CA ARG A 122 -20.19 16.49 15.85
C ARG A 122 -20.80 17.40 14.79
N GLU A 123 -21.45 18.47 15.24
CA GLU A 123 -21.89 19.54 14.36
C GLU A 123 -20.71 20.47 14.02
N PRO A 124 -20.67 21.01 12.79
CA PRO A 124 -19.70 22.03 12.45
C PRO A 124 -19.91 23.26 13.35
N MET A 125 -18.81 23.89 13.74
CA MET A 125 -18.86 25.10 14.55
C MET A 125 -19.53 26.22 13.77
N PRO A 126 -20.39 27.03 14.40
CA PRO A 126 -21.06 28.12 13.72
C PRO A 126 -20.02 29.17 13.27
N SER A 127 -20.21 29.71 12.06
CA SER A 127 -19.23 30.56 11.37
C SER A 127 -18.88 31.85 12.11
N ASN A 128 -19.66 32.23 13.12
CA ASN A 128 -19.43 33.38 14.00
C ASN A 128 -18.31 33.14 15.03
N VAL A 129 -17.97 31.89 15.35
CA VAL A 129 -16.90 31.54 16.31
C VAL A 129 -15.56 31.34 15.59
N THR A 130 -15.58 30.89 14.34
CA THR A 130 -14.39 30.58 13.54
C THR A 130 -13.83 31.85 12.89
N VAL A 131 -12.88 32.51 13.54
CA VAL A 131 -12.19 33.68 12.95
C VAL A 131 -11.29 33.21 11.80
N ARG A 132 -11.63 33.60 10.57
CA ARG A 132 -10.88 33.32 9.32
C ARG A 132 -10.59 31.83 9.11
N LEU A 133 -11.57 31.11 8.57
CA LEU A 133 -11.35 29.79 7.99
C LEU A 133 -10.45 29.92 6.75
N PRO A 134 -9.49 29.00 6.53
CA PRO A 134 -8.71 28.97 5.30
C PRO A 134 -9.60 28.67 4.10
N SER A 135 -9.22 29.14 2.91
CA SER A 135 -9.92 28.73 1.69
C SER A 135 -9.69 27.24 1.41
N LEU A 136 -10.54 26.64 0.58
CA LEU A 136 -10.35 25.25 0.14
C LEU A 136 -9.01 25.06 -0.59
N GLU A 137 -8.57 26.06 -1.36
CA GLU A 137 -7.27 26.05 -2.04
C GLU A 137 -6.11 26.07 -1.04
N ASP A 138 -6.20 26.90 0.01
CA ASP A 138 -5.19 26.94 1.07
C ASP A 138 -5.13 25.62 1.86
N LEU A 139 -6.28 24.96 2.06
CA LEU A 139 -6.34 23.65 2.72
C LEU A 139 -5.72 22.55 1.87
N ASP A 140 -5.97 22.55 0.57
CA ASP A 140 -5.35 21.60 -0.35
C ASP A 140 -3.83 21.78 -0.42
N ALA A 141 -3.37 23.04 -0.53
CA ALA A 141 -1.95 23.36 -0.51
C ALA A 141 -1.30 22.94 0.82
N TYR A 142 -1.98 23.18 1.95
CA TYR A 142 -1.53 22.72 3.27
C TYR A 142 -1.42 21.19 3.34
N ALA A 143 -2.44 20.46 2.89
CA ALA A 143 -2.48 19.00 2.95
C ALA A 143 -1.34 18.38 2.12
N VAL A 144 -1.13 18.86 0.89
CA VAL A 144 -0.03 18.42 0.03
C VAL A 144 1.32 18.75 0.66
N GLN A 145 1.49 19.96 1.17
CA GLN A 145 2.76 20.37 1.80
C GLN A 145 3.08 19.53 3.05
N GLN A 146 2.12 19.29 3.93
CA GLN A 146 2.33 18.45 5.11
C GLN A 146 2.66 17.00 4.73
N TRP A 147 1.93 16.44 3.75
CA TRP A 147 2.19 15.08 3.26
C TRP A 147 3.59 14.95 2.65
N GLU A 148 4.03 15.92 1.84
CA GLU A 148 5.38 15.93 1.28
C GLU A 148 6.46 16.09 2.37
N CYS A 149 6.24 16.94 3.36
CA CYS A 149 7.14 17.07 4.50
C CYS A 149 7.25 15.76 5.29
N PHE A 150 6.13 15.06 5.50
CA PHE A 150 6.12 13.75 6.15
C PHE A 150 6.91 12.70 5.35
N LEU A 151 6.67 12.61 4.04
CA LEU A 151 7.40 11.68 3.17
C LEU A 151 8.90 12.00 3.09
N LEU A 152 9.27 13.29 3.06
CA LEU A 152 10.67 13.71 3.13
C LEU A 152 11.31 13.27 4.44
N HIS A 153 10.64 13.48 5.57
CA HIS A 153 11.14 13.02 6.87
C HIS A 153 11.26 11.48 6.93
N LEU A 154 10.36 10.77 6.25
CA LEU A 154 10.37 9.32 6.14
C LEU A 154 11.58 8.79 5.35
N ILE A 155 12.04 9.49 4.32
CA ILE A 155 13.17 9.08 3.46
C ILE A 155 14.50 9.63 3.98
N ASN A 156 14.52 10.90 4.39
CA ASN A 156 15.71 11.62 4.79
C ASN A 156 15.45 12.44 6.07
N SER A 157 15.67 11.81 7.23
CA SER A 157 15.45 12.43 8.53
C SER A 157 16.36 13.64 8.81
N ALA A 158 17.46 13.80 8.07
CA ALA A 158 18.45 14.87 8.28
C ALA A 158 18.01 16.23 7.68
N GLU A 159 17.13 16.23 6.69
CA GLU A 159 16.66 17.45 6.00
C GLU A 159 15.28 17.94 6.49
N ALA A 160 14.71 17.29 7.51
CA ALA A 160 13.41 17.69 8.05
C ALA A 160 13.53 19.00 8.85
N GLU A 161 13.18 20.11 8.20
CA GLU A 161 13.18 21.47 8.79
C GLU A 161 12.17 21.63 9.96
N LYS A 162 11.19 20.74 10.09
CA LYS A 162 10.15 20.78 11.14
C LYS A 162 10.10 19.46 11.91
N SER A 163 10.06 19.55 13.24
CA SER A 163 9.76 18.43 14.13
C SER A 163 8.29 18.02 13.97
N THR A 164 8.05 16.76 13.62
CA THR A 164 6.71 16.16 13.69
C THR A 164 6.35 15.85 15.15
N ASN A 165 5.07 15.92 15.50
CA ASN A 165 4.53 15.42 16.76
C ASN A 165 4.45 13.88 16.78
N ILE A 166 4.46 13.23 15.61
CA ILE A 166 4.58 11.78 15.48
C ILE A 166 5.80 11.29 16.28
N SER A 167 5.55 10.36 17.20
CA SER A 167 6.61 9.85 18.07
C SER A 167 7.77 9.25 17.27
N SER A 168 9.00 9.43 17.76
CA SER A 168 10.20 8.85 17.14
C SER A 168 10.13 7.32 17.04
N SER A 169 9.39 6.67 17.94
CA SER A 169 9.15 5.21 17.91
C SER A 169 8.25 4.81 16.74
N MET A 170 7.15 5.53 16.51
CA MET A 170 6.25 5.29 15.38
C MET A 170 6.92 5.62 14.05
N MET A 171 7.75 6.67 14.02
CA MET A 171 8.54 7.01 12.85
C MET A 171 9.50 5.88 12.47
N LYS A 172 10.14 5.25 13.47
CA LYS A 172 10.94 4.03 13.26
C LYS A 172 10.11 2.85 12.76
N VAL A 173 8.84 2.71 13.15
CA VAL A 173 7.96 1.66 12.61
C VAL A 173 7.72 1.88 11.12
N PHE A 174 7.37 3.09 10.69
CA PHE A 174 7.22 3.40 9.27
C PHE A 174 8.53 3.20 8.50
N GLN A 175 9.66 3.61 9.07
CA GLN A 175 10.97 3.46 8.44
C GLN A 175 11.42 1.99 8.33
N ARG A 176 11.10 1.12 9.29
CA ARG A 176 11.57 -0.29 9.26
C ARG A 176 11.13 -1.06 8.02
N CYS A 177 9.98 -0.73 7.45
CA CYS A 177 9.47 -1.41 6.26
C CYS A 177 9.87 -0.74 4.95
N LEU A 178 10.38 0.50 5.01
CA LEU A 178 10.67 1.33 3.85
C LEU A 178 12.17 1.58 3.67
N LEU A 179 12.92 1.58 4.76
CA LEU A 179 14.37 1.79 4.80
C LEU A 179 15.06 0.54 5.33
N SER A 180 16.22 0.23 4.75
CA SER A 180 17.16 -0.75 5.26
C SER A 180 18.39 -0.04 5.81
N GLN A 181 18.88 -0.53 6.93
CA GLN A 181 20.14 -0.10 7.51
C GLN A 181 21.00 -1.35 7.69
N LYS A 182 22.04 -1.48 6.86
CA LYS A 182 22.97 -2.63 6.94
C LYS A 182 23.94 -2.49 8.11
N ASP A 183 24.29 -1.24 8.48
CA ASP A 183 25.16 -0.88 9.60
C ASP A 183 24.67 0.41 10.28
N ASP A 184 24.79 0.50 11.60
CA ASP A 184 24.41 1.69 12.40
C ASP A 184 25.14 2.99 11.99
N ARG A 185 26.24 2.88 11.26
CA ARG A 185 27.04 4.02 10.77
C ARG A 185 26.65 4.52 9.39
N GLU A 186 25.95 3.72 8.59
CA GLU A 186 25.47 4.16 7.29
C GLU A 186 24.12 4.87 7.42
N PRO A 187 23.88 5.94 6.64
CA PRO A 187 22.55 6.52 6.56
C PRO A 187 21.56 5.46 6.05
N PRO A 188 20.33 5.43 6.58
CA PRO A 188 19.35 4.45 6.15
C PRO A 188 19.06 4.61 4.65
N LYS A 189 19.07 3.51 3.91
CA LYS A 189 18.86 3.47 2.46
C LYS A 189 17.47 2.96 2.15
N LEU A 190 16.82 3.51 1.13
CA LEU A 190 15.50 3.05 0.71
C LEU A 190 15.58 1.60 0.21
N THR A 191 14.64 0.77 0.65
CA THR A 191 14.47 -0.60 0.16
C THR A 191 13.71 -0.62 -1.16
N GLU A 192 13.74 -1.75 -1.87
CA GLU A 192 12.86 -2.00 -3.04
C GLU A 192 11.39 -1.67 -2.72
N SER A 193 10.92 -2.15 -1.57
CA SER A 193 9.57 -1.97 -1.10
C SER A 193 9.27 -0.52 -0.69
N GLY A 194 10.27 0.16 -0.14
CA GLY A 194 10.24 1.60 0.13
C GLY A 194 10.14 2.45 -1.13
N PHE A 195 10.88 2.09 -2.18
CA PHE A 195 10.77 2.76 -3.47
C PHE A 195 9.40 2.53 -4.09
N GLN A 196 8.94 1.28 -4.12
CA GLN A 196 7.60 0.96 -4.61
C GLN A 196 6.51 1.76 -3.89
N PHE A 197 6.62 1.94 -2.57
CA PHE A 197 5.72 2.80 -1.80
C PHE A 197 5.74 4.25 -2.30
N LEU A 198 6.90 4.85 -2.58
CA LEU A 198 6.98 6.21 -3.13
C LEU A 198 6.37 6.34 -4.54
N LEU A 199 6.30 5.24 -5.29
CA LEU A 199 5.66 5.18 -6.62
C LEU A 199 4.13 5.07 -6.56
N MET A 200 3.57 4.69 -5.42
CA MET A 200 2.12 4.54 -5.28
C MET A 200 1.40 5.88 -5.39
N ASP A 201 0.12 5.85 -5.74
CA ASP A 201 -0.72 7.04 -5.63
C ASP A 201 -0.88 7.47 -4.16
N THR A 202 -1.18 8.74 -3.94
CA THR A 202 -1.28 9.31 -2.59
C THR A 202 -2.29 8.57 -1.70
N SER A 203 -3.36 8.03 -2.27
CA SER A 203 -4.37 7.29 -1.50
C SER A 203 -3.83 5.95 -1.03
N ALA A 204 -3.14 5.21 -1.90
CA ALA A 204 -2.48 3.96 -1.52
C ALA A 204 -1.34 4.18 -0.51
N GLN A 205 -0.53 5.23 -0.69
CA GLN A 205 0.50 5.61 0.29
C GLN A 205 -0.11 5.93 1.66
N LEU A 206 -1.15 6.77 1.67
CA LEU A 206 -1.86 7.14 2.89
C LEU A 206 -2.39 5.90 3.60
N TRP A 207 -2.98 4.96 2.86
CA TRP A 207 -3.52 3.74 3.45
C TRP A 207 -2.47 2.83 4.06
N TYR A 208 -1.33 2.69 3.40
CA TYR A 208 -0.21 1.93 3.94
C TYR A 208 0.23 2.51 5.29
N ILE A 209 0.37 3.84 5.37
CA ILE A 209 0.76 4.53 6.61
C ILE A 209 -0.31 4.39 7.70
N ILE A 210 -1.59 4.58 7.37
CA ILE A 210 -2.70 4.43 8.33
C ILE A 210 -2.81 2.99 8.86
N ARG A 211 -2.55 1.98 8.04
CA ARG A 211 -2.55 0.57 8.46
C ARG A 211 -1.44 0.29 9.47
N GLU A 212 -0.22 0.76 9.19
CA GLU A 212 0.90 0.62 10.12
C GLU A 212 0.67 1.43 11.40
N TYR A 213 0.02 2.60 11.29
CA TYR A 213 -0.42 3.39 12.44
C TYR A 213 -1.39 2.61 13.33
N ILE A 214 -2.45 2.02 12.76
CA ILE A 214 -3.44 1.23 13.50
C ILE A 214 -2.78 0.03 14.20
N SER A 215 -1.90 -0.69 13.48
CA SER A 215 -1.21 -1.87 14.03
C SER A 215 -0.29 -1.48 15.19
N ASN A 216 0.47 -0.40 15.06
CA ASN A 216 1.32 0.11 16.14
C ASN A 216 0.49 0.67 17.31
N SER A 217 -0.66 1.30 17.06
CA SER A 217 -1.55 1.79 18.13
C SER A 217 -2.18 0.66 18.95
N GLU A 218 -2.44 -0.51 18.33
CA GLU A 218 -2.92 -1.70 19.04
C GLU A 218 -1.89 -2.19 20.07
N ASP A 219 -0.60 -2.18 19.72
CA ASP A 219 0.49 -2.54 20.63
C ASP A 219 0.60 -1.60 21.84
N HIS A 220 0.12 -0.36 21.70
CA HIS A 220 0.10 0.65 22.76
C HIS A 220 -1.22 0.67 23.56
N GLY A 221 -2.11 -0.32 23.34
CA GLY A 221 -3.33 -0.52 24.12
C GLY A 221 -4.51 0.34 23.69
N VAL A 222 -4.48 0.94 22.49
CA VAL A 222 -5.65 1.62 21.90
C VAL A 222 -6.56 0.59 21.24
N ASP A 223 -7.87 0.65 21.50
CA ASP A 223 -8.81 -0.23 20.79
C ASP A 223 -8.85 0.12 19.30
N THR A 224 -8.42 -0.83 18.47
CA THR A 224 -8.48 -0.78 17.02
C THR A 224 -9.87 -0.42 16.48
N ALA A 225 -10.96 -0.88 17.12
CA ALA A 225 -12.30 -0.61 16.65
C ALA A 225 -12.66 0.87 16.81
N ASP A 226 -12.31 1.47 17.96
CA ASP A 226 -12.54 2.89 18.23
C ASP A 226 -11.69 3.79 17.33
N LEU A 227 -10.44 3.40 17.06
CA LEU A 227 -9.55 4.12 16.15
C LEU A 227 -10.08 4.10 14.71
N ILE A 228 -10.48 2.93 14.22
CA ILE A 228 -11.06 2.79 12.87
C ILE A 228 -12.38 3.56 12.77
N ALA A 229 -13.23 3.46 13.79
CA ALA A 229 -14.47 4.23 13.86
C ALA A 229 -14.21 5.73 13.76
N PHE A 230 -13.22 6.24 14.48
CA PHE A 230 -12.84 7.64 14.46
C PHE A 230 -12.27 8.09 13.10
N LEU A 231 -11.40 7.29 12.48
CA LEU A 231 -10.86 7.58 11.14
C LEU A 231 -11.95 7.61 10.07
N LEU A 232 -12.90 6.68 10.14
CA LEU A 232 -14.04 6.65 9.22
C LEU A 232 -15.01 7.80 9.49
N GLU A 233 -15.26 8.15 10.75
CA GLU A 233 -16.05 9.32 11.10
C GLU A 233 -15.44 10.60 10.51
N LEU A 234 -14.13 10.78 10.65
CA LEU A 234 -13.39 11.92 10.07
C LEU A 234 -13.59 12.03 8.56
N SER A 235 -13.70 10.90 7.85
CA SER A 235 -13.93 10.89 6.41
C SER A 235 -15.31 11.41 5.98
N PHE A 236 -16.28 11.48 6.90
CA PHE A 236 -17.62 12.03 6.65
C PHE A 236 -17.77 13.50 7.05
N HIS A 237 -16.76 14.07 7.71
CA HIS A 237 -16.78 15.49 8.00
C HIS A 237 -16.66 16.30 6.71
N VAL A 238 -17.28 17.48 6.69
CA VAL A 238 -17.29 18.37 5.53
C VAL A 238 -15.93 19.06 5.44
N THR A 239 -15.27 18.96 4.28
CA THR A 239 -14.00 19.64 4.05
C THR A 239 -14.16 21.16 4.16
N GLY A 240 -13.29 21.80 4.93
CA GLY A 240 -13.31 23.26 5.11
C GLY A 240 -14.13 23.76 6.29
N GLU A 241 -14.99 22.93 6.87
CA GLU A 241 -15.71 23.25 8.11
C GLU A 241 -14.85 22.97 9.34
N ALA A 242 -15.07 23.75 10.41
CA ALA A 242 -14.34 23.60 11.66
C ALA A 242 -15.13 22.77 12.68
N TYR A 243 -14.42 21.93 13.41
CA TYR A 243 -15.00 21.05 14.43
C TYR A 243 -14.26 21.21 15.76
N ASN A 244 -15.00 21.27 16.86
CA ASN A 244 -14.44 21.60 18.17
C ASN A 244 -13.61 20.44 18.73
N GLU A 245 -12.34 20.72 19.05
CA GLU A 245 -11.39 19.74 19.60
C GLU A 245 -11.79 19.27 21.02
N ASN A 246 -12.59 20.05 21.75
CA ASN A 246 -13.04 19.71 23.11
C ASN A 246 -14.10 18.60 23.14
N THR A 247 -14.68 18.25 21.98
CA THR A 247 -15.60 17.11 21.86
C THR A 247 -14.88 15.76 21.75
N LEU A 248 -13.54 15.79 21.69
CA LEU A 248 -12.71 14.61 21.51
C LEU A 248 -12.28 14.04 22.86
N THR A 249 -12.20 12.72 22.95
CA THR A 249 -11.56 12.05 24.08
C THR A 249 -10.06 12.33 24.09
N ASP A 250 -9.40 12.11 25.23
CA ASP A 250 -7.94 12.33 25.34
C ASP A 250 -7.14 11.48 24.34
N VAL A 251 -7.64 10.29 24.00
CA VAL A 251 -7.04 9.42 22.99
C VAL A 251 -7.24 10.00 21.59
N GLN A 252 -8.46 10.43 21.26
CA GLN A 252 -8.78 11.07 19.97
C GLN A 252 -7.98 12.36 19.77
N ARG A 253 -7.75 13.14 20.84
CA ARG A 253 -6.93 14.35 20.78
C ARG A 253 -5.47 14.07 20.43
N ARG A 254 -4.90 12.96 20.92
CA ARG A 254 -3.56 12.52 20.49
C ARG A 254 -3.55 12.10 19.03
N ILE A 255 -4.54 11.30 18.61
CA ILE A 255 -4.67 10.84 17.22
C ILE A 255 -4.81 12.03 16.27
N ILE A 256 -5.64 13.02 16.58
CA ILE A 256 -5.79 14.22 15.72
C ILE A 256 -4.47 14.96 15.51
N LYS A 257 -3.61 15.04 16.53
CA LYS A 257 -2.29 15.68 16.39
C LYS A 257 -1.40 14.90 15.42
N ASP A 258 -1.39 13.57 15.52
CA ASP A 258 -0.67 12.72 14.58
C ASP A 258 -1.23 12.85 13.15
N LEU A 259 -2.56 12.86 13.00
CA LEU A 259 -3.23 13.04 11.71
C LEU A 259 -3.02 14.44 11.11
N ALA A 260 -2.78 15.45 11.95
CA ALA A 260 -2.45 16.80 11.50
C ALA A 260 -1.04 16.87 10.92
N ASP A 261 -0.07 16.15 11.48
CA ASP A 261 1.27 16.04 10.91
C ASP A 261 1.27 15.32 9.54
N LEU A 262 0.36 14.37 9.36
CA LEU A 262 0.11 13.72 8.07
C LEU A 262 -0.66 14.63 7.09
N GLY A 263 -1.20 15.77 7.54
CA GLY A 263 -1.97 16.69 6.69
C GLY A 263 -3.42 16.28 6.43
N LEU A 264 -3.97 15.28 7.13
CA LEU A 264 -5.39 14.93 7.03
C LEU A 264 -6.29 15.99 7.66
N VAL A 265 -5.76 16.71 8.64
CA VAL A 265 -6.50 17.71 9.40
C VAL A 265 -5.63 18.93 9.65
N LYS A 266 -6.19 20.13 9.56
CA LYS A 266 -5.52 21.35 9.96
C LYS A 266 -6.00 21.76 11.34
N LEU A 267 -5.08 21.87 12.29
CA LEU A 267 -5.37 22.38 13.63
C LEU A 267 -5.29 23.90 13.64
N GLN A 268 -6.28 24.56 14.24
CA GLN A 268 -6.30 26.00 14.42
C GLN A 268 -6.79 26.35 15.82
N GLN A 269 -6.06 27.25 16.47
CA GLN A 269 -6.36 27.70 17.81
C GLN A 269 -6.98 29.10 17.75
N GLY A 270 -8.13 29.26 18.37
CA GLY A 270 -8.72 30.56 18.67
C GLY A 270 -8.29 31.10 20.02
N ARG A 271 -8.94 32.17 20.47
CA ARG A 271 -8.64 32.82 21.76
C ARG A 271 -9.03 31.98 22.99
N LYS A 272 -10.01 31.08 22.85
CA LYS A 272 -10.56 30.25 23.94
C LYS A 272 -10.77 28.79 23.57
N GLU A 273 -10.91 28.50 22.28
CA GLU A 273 -11.27 27.17 21.78
C GLU A 273 -10.30 26.78 20.67
N SER A 274 -10.01 25.48 20.59
CA SER A 274 -9.21 24.89 19.51
C SER A 274 -10.12 24.04 18.64
N TRP A 275 -9.92 24.09 17.34
CA TRP A 275 -10.71 23.33 16.38
C TRP A 275 -9.82 22.70 15.33
N PHE A 276 -10.38 21.71 14.66
CA PHE A 276 -9.75 20.98 13.58
C PHE A 276 -10.57 21.10 12.30
N ILE A 277 -9.90 21.18 11.15
CA ILE A 277 -10.51 21.34 9.84
C ILE A 277 -10.06 20.17 8.95
N PRO A 278 -10.96 19.25 8.55
CA PRO A 278 -10.62 18.14 7.66
C PRO A 278 -10.17 18.62 6.28
N THR A 279 -9.12 17.99 5.74
CA THR A 279 -8.64 18.22 4.37
C THR A 279 -9.21 17.17 3.41
N LYS A 280 -8.97 17.33 2.11
CA LYS A 280 -9.36 16.32 1.11
C LYS A 280 -8.69 14.95 1.34
N LEU A 281 -7.53 14.89 2.00
CA LEU A 281 -6.89 13.62 2.33
C LEU A 281 -7.73 12.81 3.32
N ALA A 282 -8.37 13.46 4.30
CA ALA A 282 -9.25 12.80 5.26
C ALA A 282 -10.52 12.22 4.61
N THR A 283 -11.18 13.00 3.75
CA THR A 283 -12.40 12.53 3.07
C THR A 283 -12.10 11.47 2.02
N ASN A 284 -10.92 11.52 1.39
CA ASN A 284 -10.49 10.48 0.46
C ASN A 284 -10.23 9.12 1.11
N LEU A 285 -10.09 9.05 2.45
CA LEU A 285 -10.00 7.76 3.14
C LEU A 285 -11.20 6.87 2.76
N SER A 286 -12.45 7.26 3.01
CA SER A 286 -13.59 6.39 2.70
C SER A 286 -13.93 6.25 1.20
N ILE A 287 -13.43 7.15 0.34
CA ILE A 287 -13.77 7.24 -1.09
C ILE A 287 -12.84 6.41 -1.99
N SER A 288 -11.64 6.07 -1.52
CA SER A 288 -10.49 5.53 -2.31
C SER A 288 -10.70 4.22 -3.10
N LEU A 289 -11.91 3.68 -3.22
CA LEU A 289 -12.21 2.43 -3.94
C LEU A 289 -13.10 2.59 -5.18
N ALA A 290 -13.60 3.81 -5.48
CA ALA A 290 -14.54 4.00 -6.59
C ALA A 290 -13.96 4.65 -7.85
N ASP A 291 -12.95 5.53 -7.76
CA ASP A 291 -12.30 6.14 -8.93
C ASP A 291 -11.07 6.96 -8.48
N SER A 292 -9.88 6.39 -8.53
CA SER A 292 -8.62 7.14 -8.41
C SER A 292 -7.91 7.28 -9.76
N SER A 293 -8.69 7.40 -10.85
CA SER A 293 -8.16 7.68 -12.18
C SER A 293 -7.98 9.17 -12.47
N SER A 294 -7.92 10.03 -11.45
CA SER A 294 -7.37 11.37 -11.65
C SER A 294 -5.85 11.24 -11.74
N ARG A 295 -5.34 10.87 -12.92
CA ARG A 295 -3.90 10.92 -13.19
C ARG A 295 -3.43 12.32 -12.83
N LYS A 296 -2.58 12.44 -11.81
CA LYS A 296 -1.86 13.69 -11.57
C LYS A 296 -1.15 14.04 -12.87
N GLN A 297 -1.17 15.30 -13.26
CA GLN A 297 -0.39 15.74 -14.41
C GLN A 297 1.08 15.42 -14.11
N GLY A 298 1.69 14.57 -14.94
CA GLY A 298 3.09 14.27 -14.78
C GLY A 298 3.95 15.51 -15.00
N PHE A 299 5.16 15.47 -14.49
CA PHE A 299 6.06 16.63 -14.45
C PHE A 299 7.42 16.33 -15.08
N VAL A 300 7.69 15.08 -15.48
CA VAL A 300 9.00 14.62 -15.96
C VAL A 300 9.04 14.52 -17.48
N VAL A 301 10.13 14.99 -18.07
CA VAL A 301 10.47 14.82 -19.48
C VAL A 301 11.84 14.17 -19.55
N VAL A 302 11.97 13.10 -20.34
CA VAL A 302 13.23 12.41 -20.59
C VAL A 302 13.56 12.48 -22.07
N GLU A 303 14.79 12.88 -22.39
CA GLU A 303 15.30 12.98 -23.75
C GLU A 303 16.16 11.78 -24.15
N THR A 304 16.41 11.62 -25.44
CA THR A 304 17.21 10.52 -26.01
C THR A 304 18.69 10.55 -25.58
N ASN A 305 19.18 11.68 -25.09
CA ASN A 305 20.54 11.89 -24.58
C ASN A 305 20.68 11.57 -23.08
N PHE A 306 19.71 10.88 -22.46
CA PHE A 306 19.66 10.56 -21.03
C PHE A 306 19.52 11.77 -20.09
N ARG A 307 19.18 12.96 -20.63
CA ARG A 307 18.82 14.11 -19.80
C ARG A 307 17.36 14.03 -19.37
N MET A 308 17.15 14.47 -18.14
CA MET A 308 15.85 14.55 -17.50
C MET A 308 15.56 15.98 -17.07
N TYR A 309 14.33 16.41 -17.34
CA TYR A 309 13.78 17.69 -16.97
C TYR A 309 12.50 17.48 -16.18
N ALA A 310 12.50 17.86 -14.91
CA ALA A 310 11.35 17.71 -14.03
C ALA A 310 10.82 19.09 -13.61
N TYR A 311 9.60 19.40 -14.06
CA TYR A 311 8.92 20.66 -13.80
C TYR A 311 8.20 20.61 -12.44
N SER A 312 8.98 20.76 -11.37
CA SER A 312 8.47 20.68 -10.00
C SER A 312 9.23 21.62 -9.08
N THR A 313 8.50 22.22 -8.13
CA THR A 313 9.03 22.99 -7.00
C THR A 313 9.24 22.12 -5.75
N SER A 314 8.67 20.91 -5.72
CA SER A 314 8.72 20.01 -4.58
C SER A 314 10.13 19.46 -4.34
N LYS A 315 10.62 19.60 -3.10
CA LYS A 315 11.87 18.98 -2.63
C LYS A 315 11.78 17.45 -2.66
N LEU A 316 10.59 16.87 -2.39
CA LEU A 316 10.37 15.42 -2.43
C LEU A 316 10.65 14.86 -3.82
N HIS A 317 10.12 15.52 -4.86
CA HIS A 317 10.39 15.09 -6.24
C HIS A 317 11.88 15.15 -6.58
N CYS A 318 12.61 16.16 -6.09
CA CYS A 318 14.06 16.24 -6.28
C CYS A 318 14.78 15.03 -5.67
N GLU A 319 14.44 14.68 -4.42
CA GLU A 319 15.07 13.56 -3.72
C GLU A 319 14.69 12.20 -4.32
N ILE A 320 13.44 12.00 -4.77
CA ILE A 320 13.05 10.79 -5.50
C ILE A 320 13.87 10.64 -6.79
N LEU A 321 14.05 11.71 -7.55
CA LEU A 321 14.84 11.69 -8.77
C LEU A 321 16.33 11.43 -8.50
N ARG A 322 16.85 11.93 -7.38
CA ARG A 322 18.25 11.71 -6.96
C ARG A 322 18.56 10.23 -6.69
N LEU A 323 17.55 9.41 -6.38
CA LEU A 323 17.74 7.97 -6.13
C LEU A 323 18.29 7.23 -7.35
N PHE A 324 17.95 7.65 -8.57
CA PHE A 324 18.33 6.94 -9.79
C PHE A 324 18.95 7.84 -10.88
N SER A 325 18.98 9.16 -10.66
CA SER A 325 19.61 10.14 -11.55
C SER A 325 20.59 11.05 -10.80
N ARG A 326 21.56 11.59 -11.55
CA ARG A 326 22.46 12.62 -11.04
C ARG A 326 21.81 13.99 -11.28
N ILE A 327 21.40 14.66 -10.20
CA ILE A 327 20.92 16.04 -10.28
C ILE A 327 22.10 16.97 -10.59
N GLU A 328 22.02 17.71 -11.69
CA GLU A 328 23.07 18.64 -12.13
C GLU A 328 22.87 20.02 -11.52
N TYR A 329 21.65 20.54 -11.59
CA TYR A 329 21.27 21.81 -10.99
C TYR A 329 19.75 21.89 -10.78
N GLN A 330 19.34 22.70 -9.81
CA GLN A 330 17.95 22.96 -9.46
C GLN A 330 17.66 24.45 -9.66
N LEU A 331 16.66 24.75 -10.47
CA LEU A 331 16.06 26.07 -10.64
C LEU A 331 14.71 26.12 -9.88
N PRO A 332 14.11 27.30 -9.68
CA PRO A 332 12.89 27.43 -8.86
C PRO A 332 11.74 26.49 -9.26
N ASN A 333 11.53 26.28 -10.57
CA ASN A 333 10.44 25.46 -11.10
C ASN A 333 10.92 24.31 -12.02
N LEU A 334 12.23 24.02 -12.02
CA LEU A 334 12.82 23.02 -12.92
C LEU A 334 14.01 22.33 -12.25
N ILE A 335 13.95 21.01 -12.20
CA ILE A 335 15.04 20.15 -11.76
C ILE A 335 15.65 19.53 -13.02
N VAL A 336 16.96 19.69 -13.20
CA VAL A 336 17.68 19.12 -14.33
C VAL A 336 18.64 18.04 -13.82
N GLY A 337 18.55 16.86 -14.40
CA GLY A 337 19.40 15.73 -14.06
C GLY A 337 19.78 14.91 -15.28
N SER A 338 20.75 14.02 -15.09
CA SER A 338 21.18 13.05 -16.09
C SER A 338 21.14 11.64 -15.51
N ILE A 339 20.65 10.69 -16.32
CA ILE A 339 20.66 9.27 -15.98
C ILE A 339 22.00 8.70 -16.42
N THR A 340 22.84 8.24 -15.47
CA THR A 340 24.15 7.66 -15.78
C THR A 340 24.25 6.23 -15.27
N LYS A 341 25.23 5.47 -15.78
CA LYS A 341 25.47 4.10 -15.32
C LYS A 341 25.77 4.07 -13.81
N GLU A 342 26.51 5.05 -13.30
CA GLU A 342 26.86 5.13 -11.89
C GLU A 342 25.65 5.46 -11.00
N SER A 343 24.73 6.34 -11.46
CA SER A 343 23.52 6.66 -10.68
C SER A 343 22.59 5.46 -10.61
N LEU A 344 22.44 4.72 -11.71
CA LEU A 344 21.60 3.54 -11.75
C LEU A 344 22.20 2.36 -11.00
N ASN A 345 23.52 2.14 -11.06
CA ASN A 345 24.16 1.10 -10.26
C ASN A 345 23.92 1.30 -8.76
N LYS A 346 23.97 2.55 -8.28
CA LYS A 346 23.64 2.88 -6.88
C LYS A 346 22.16 2.59 -6.56
N ALA A 347 21.26 2.84 -7.50
CA ALA A 347 19.84 2.53 -7.36
C ALA A 347 19.61 1.02 -7.28
N PHE A 348 20.22 0.25 -8.19
CA PHE A 348 20.15 -1.21 -8.23
C PHE A 348 20.74 -1.86 -6.97
N GLU A 349 21.87 -1.37 -6.46
CA GLU A 349 22.45 -1.81 -5.18
C GLU A 349 21.54 -1.53 -3.98
N SER A 350 20.67 -0.52 -4.08
CA SER A 350 19.65 -0.20 -3.09
C SER A 350 18.37 -1.04 -3.26
N GLY A 351 18.30 -1.89 -4.30
CA GLY A 351 17.16 -2.76 -4.60
C GLY A 351 16.10 -2.13 -5.48
N ILE A 352 16.34 -0.96 -6.07
CA ILE A 352 15.41 -0.33 -7.02
C ILE A 352 15.56 -1.01 -8.38
N THR A 353 14.51 -1.57 -8.95
CA THR A 353 14.59 -2.32 -10.22
C THR A 353 14.45 -1.42 -11.45
N SER A 354 14.90 -1.90 -12.62
CA SER A 354 14.77 -1.15 -13.88
C SER A 354 13.31 -0.85 -14.23
N GLU A 355 12.42 -1.83 -14.07
CA GLU A 355 10.99 -1.70 -14.36
C GLU A 355 10.30 -0.69 -13.43
N GLN A 356 10.71 -0.60 -12.17
CA GLN A 356 10.19 0.41 -11.25
C GLN A 356 10.56 1.83 -11.69
N ILE A 357 11.81 2.04 -12.12
CA ILE A 357 12.28 3.33 -12.63
C ILE A 357 11.54 3.71 -13.92
N ILE A 358 11.41 2.76 -14.86
CA ILE A 358 10.71 2.99 -16.13
C ILE A 358 9.23 3.31 -15.87
N SER A 359 8.57 2.52 -15.01
CA SER A 359 7.18 2.74 -14.63
C SER A 359 6.99 4.12 -13.98
N PHE A 360 7.91 4.55 -13.10
CA PHE A 360 7.87 5.90 -12.52
C PHE A 360 7.92 7.00 -13.58
N LEU A 361 8.87 6.91 -14.52
CA LEU A 361 9.05 7.89 -15.58
C LEU A 361 7.83 7.94 -16.51
N GLN A 362 7.23 6.80 -16.82
CA GLN A 362 6.03 6.72 -17.65
C GLN A 362 4.79 7.27 -16.94
N GLN A 363 4.59 6.95 -15.66
CA GLN A 363 3.44 7.41 -14.87
C GLN A 363 3.49 8.92 -14.59
N ASN A 364 4.71 9.48 -14.44
CA ASN A 364 4.93 10.89 -14.15
C ASN A 364 5.39 11.68 -15.39
N ALA A 365 5.19 11.16 -16.59
CA ALA A 365 5.54 11.86 -17.83
C ALA A 365 4.70 13.13 -18.00
N HIS A 366 5.34 14.21 -18.44
CA HIS A 366 4.69 15.48 -18.68
C HIS A 366 3.58 15.36 -19.76
N PRO A 367 2.43 16.04 -19.66
CA PRO A 367 1.30 15.88 -20.59
C PRO A 367 1.68 15.99 -22.08
N ARG A 368 2.62 16.89 -22.42
CA ARG A 368 3.15 17.06 -23.78
C ARG A 368 3.92 15.85 -24.33
N VAL A 369 4.36 14.94 -23.47
CA VAL A 369 5.15 13.75 -23.80
C VAL A 369 4.34 12.49 -23.59
N VAL A 370 3.35 12.49 -22.70
CA VAL A 370 2.40 11.36 -22.50
C VAL A 370 1.67 10.99 -23.79
N GLU A 371 1.39 11.95 -24.66
CA GLU A 371 0.76 11.71 -25.97
C GLU A 371 1.70 11.01 -26.97
N LYS A 372 3.02 11.04 -26.74
CA LYS A 372 4.00 10.31 -27.55
C LYS A 372 4.06 8.87 -27.05
N ILE A 373 3.99 7.92 -27.98
CA ILE A 373 4.10 6.49 -27.69
C ILE A 373 5.43 6.00 -28.28
N PRO A 374 6.38 5.52 -27.47
CA PRO A 374 6.37 5.49 -26.00
C PRO A 374 6.68 6.86 -25.37
N SER A 375 6.17 7.09 -24.14
CA SER A 375 6.34 8.36 -23.42
C SER A 375 7.75 8.58 -22.88
N VAL A 376 8.52 7.49 -22.74
CA VAL A 376 9.96 7.50 -22.46
C VAL A 376 10.66 6.92 -23.69
N PRO A 377 11.72 7.55 -24.24
CA PRO A 377 12.43 7.04 -25.41
C PRO A 377 12.93 5.60 -25.24
N GLU A 378 12.73 4.75 -26.26
CA GLU A 378 13.09 3.32 -26.22
C GLU A 378 14.57 3.08 -25.92
N ASN A 379 15.44 3.91 -26.51
CA ASN A 379 16.87 3.83 -26.26
C ASN A 379 17.24 4.05 -24.79
N VAL A 380 16.46 4.85 -24.06
CA VAL A 380 16.67 5.06 -22.63
C VAL A 380 16.15 3.87 -21.83
N THR A 381 14.95 3.37 -22.14
CA THR A 381 14.37 2.22 -21.42
C THR A 381 15.22 0.96 -21.57
N ASP A 382 15.70 0.69 -22.79
CA ASP A 382 16.52 -0.49 -23.07
C ASP A 382 17.89 -0.40 -22.39
N GLN A 383 18.47 0.79 -22.36
CA GLN A 383 19.76 1.01 -21.70
C GLN A 383 19.67 0.82 -20.18
N ILE A 384 18.57 1.25 -19.55
CA ILE A 384 18.34 1.04 -18.11
C ILE A 384 18.27 -0.47 -17.81
N ARG A 385 17.51 -1.24 -18.61
CA ARG A 385 17.40 -2.71 -18.47
C ARG A 385 18.73 -3.42 -18.69
N LEU A 386 19.51 -2.95 -19.68
CA LEU A 386 20.82 -3.52 -19.97
C LEU A 386 21.79 -3.29 -18.80
N TRP A 387 21.79 -2.12 -18.18
CA TRP A 387 22.65 -1.84 -17.02
C TRP A 387 22.27 -2.65 -15.77
N GLU A 388 20.99 -2.96 -15.56
CA GLU A 388 20.58 -3.91 -14.50
C GLU A 388 21.07 -5.33 -14.82
N SER A 389 20.89 -5.77 -16.06
CA SER A 389 21.35 -7.09 -16.52
C SER A 389 22.87 -7.23 -16.44
N ASP A 390 23.62 -6.13 -16.60
CA ASP A 390 25.08 -6.08 -16.43
C ASP A 390 25.51 -6.36 -14.98
N LEU A 391 24.73 -5.96 -13.98
CA LEU A 391 25.00 -6.24 -12.57
C LEU A 391 24.63 -7.68 -12.20
N ASN A 392 23.52 -8.18 -12.72
CA ASN A 392 22.99 -9.51 -12.41
C ASN A 392 23.59 -10.62 -13.30
N ARG A 393 24.80 -10.44 -13.84
CA ARG A 393 25.46 -11.42 -14.73
C ARG A 393 25.89 -12.70 -14.03
N VAL A 394 26.10 -12.65 -12.72
CA VAL A 394 26.66 -13.76 -11.95
C VAL A 394 25.71 -14.10 -10.81
N GLU A 395 25.11 -15.29 -10.90
CA GLU A 395 24.34 -15.89 -9.81
C GLU A 395 25.27 -16.76 -8.96
N MET A 396 25.13 -16.68 -7.64
CA MET A 396 25.94 -17.43 -6.69
C MET A 396 25.04 -18.36 -5.88
N ASP A 397 25.12 -19.65 -6.18
CA ASP A 397 24.41 -20.69 -5.43
C ASP A 397 25.37 -21.43 -4.49
N PRO A 398 25.10 -21.47 -3.16
CA PRO A 398 25.84 -22.33 -2.25
C PRO A 398 25.71 -23.79 -2.65
N ALA A 399 26.84 -24.44 -2.92
CA ALA A 399 26.88 -25.77 -3.50
C ALA A 399 27.99 -26.65 -2.92
N HIS A 400 27.81 -27.96 -3.02
CA HIS A 400 28.84 -28.95 -2.72
C HIS A 400 29.25 -29.70 -3.97
N LEU A 401 30.56 -29.84 -4.14
CA LEU A 401 31.17 -30.67 -5.17
C LEU A 401 31.34 -32.09 -4.63
N TYR A 402 30.82 -33.06 -5.37
CA TYR A 402 31.09 -34.48 -5.23
C TYR A 402 32.01 -34.91 -6.37
N ASP A 403 33.15 -35.45 -6.02
CA ASP A 403 34.14 -36.03 -6.92
C ASP A 403 34.54 -37.44 -6.46
N GLU A 404 35.43 -38.08 -7.22
CA GLU A 404 36.00 -39.41 -6.92
C GLU A 404 34.95 -40.52 -6.73
N PHE A 405 33.96 -40.58 -7.61
CA PHE A 405 33.00 -41.68 -7.61
C PHE A 405 33.69 -43.02 -7.92
N PRO A 406 33.34 -44.10 -7.19
CA PRO A 406 34.00 -45.40 -7.32
C PRO A 406 33.65 -46.13 -8.62
N SER A 407 32.47 -45.87 -9.19
CA SER A 407 32.04 -46.41 -10.47
C SER A 407 31.10 -45.43 -11.19
N ARG A 408 30.92 -45.66 -12.49
CA ARG A 408 30.00 -44.88 -13.32
C ARG A 408 28.55 -45.06 -12.88
N ASP A 409 28.17 -46.26 -12.44
CA ASP A 409 26.80 -46.56 -12.00
C ASP A 409 26.42 -45.79 -10.72
N VAL A 410 27.36 -45.67 -9.78
CA VAL A 410 27.16 -44.88 -8.54
C VAL A 410 27.05 -43.39 -8.85
N PHE A 411 27.82 -42.92 -9.84
CA PHE A 411 27.71 -41.54 -10.33
C PHE A 411 26.35 -41.28 -10.98
N GLU A 412 25.90 -42.15 -11.88
CA GLU A 412 24.60 -42.01 -12.56
C GLU A 412 23.45 -42.06 -11.55
N ALA A 413 23.48 -42.98 -10.59
CA ALA A 413 22.49 -43.06 -9.51
C ALA A 413 22.48 -41.80 -8.61
N ALA A 414 23.64 -41.20 -8.35
CA ALA A 414 23.73 -39.97 -7.57
C ALA A 414 23.19 -38.75 -8.34
N CYS A 415 23.43 -38.68 -9.65
CA CYS A 415 22.84 -37.67 -10.52
C CYS A 415 21.31 -37.80 -10.59
N ASP A 416 20.78 -39.01 -10.71
CA ASP A 416 19.34 -39.28 -10.74
C ASP A 416 18.68 -38.85 -9.43
N PHE A 417 19.26 -39.24 -8.29
CA PHE A 417 18.80 -38.81 -6.97
C PHE A 417 18.81 -37.28 -6.81
N ALA A 418 19.85 -36.60 -7.28
CA ALA A 418 19.94 -35.14 -7.23
C ALA A 418 18.92 -34.44 -8.15
N ARG A 419 18.56 -35.05 -9.28
CA ARG A 419 17.48 -34.56 -10.17
C ARG A 419 16.10 -34.76 -9.56
N GLU A 420 15.84 -35.93 -8.96
CA GLU A 420 14.56 -36.21 -8.30
C GLU A 420 14.28 -35.26 -7.14
N TYR A 421 15.30 -34.93 -6.34
CA TYR A 421 15.19 -33.96 -5.25
C TYR A 421 15.29 -32.49 -5.69
N GLY A 422 15.52 -32.21 -6.98
CA GLY A 422 15.47 -30.85 -7.53
C GLY A 422 16.64 -29.93 -7.20
N GLY A 423 17.85 -30.46 -6.94
CA GLY A 423 19.02 -29.61 -6.68
C GLY A 423 20.33 -30.10 -7.25
N LEU A 424 20.27 -30.83 -8.36
CA LEU A 424 21.37 -30.90 -9.32
C LEU A 424 21.65 -29.49 -9.88
N LEU A 425 22.87 -28.98 -9.72
CA LEU A 425 23.32 -27.71 -10.31
C LEU A 425 24.15 -27.95 -11.57
N TRP A 426 25.07 -28.91 -11.51
CA TRP A 426 25.96 -29.22 -12.63
C TRP A 426 26.46 -30.65 -12.56
N GLU A 427 26.65 -31.29 -13.72
CA GLU A 427 27.23 -32.62 -13.83
C GLU A 427 28.28 -32.68 -14.94
N ASN A 428 29.28 -33.54 -14.76
CA ASN A 428 30.27 -33.86 -15.78
C ASN A 428 30.55 -35.35 -15.81
N SER A 429 29.95 -36.02 -16.79
CA SER A 429 30.05 -37.48 -16.96
C SER A 429 31.44 -37.95 -17.35
N LYS A 430 32.29 -37.09 -17.95
CA LYS A 430 33.67 -37.47 -18.34
C LYS A 430 34.61 -37.54 -17.16
N LYS A 431 34.42 -36.65 -16.17
CA LYS A 431 35.26 -36.58 -14.97
C LYS A 431 34.59 -37.20 -13.74
N MET A 432 33.35 -37.71 -13.88
CA MET A 432 32.49 -38.15 -12.78
C MET A 432 32.44 -37.11 -11.67
N ARG A 433 31.98 -35.90 -12.00
CA ARG A 433 31.83 -34.80 -11.03
C ARG A 433 30.40 -34.32 -11.01
N LEU A 434 29.92 -34.04 -9.81
CA LEU A 434 28.55 -33.64 -9.55
C LEU A 434 28.57 -32.45 -8.60
N VAL A 435 27.82 -31.40 -8.91
CA VAL A 435 27.61 -30.25 -8.04
C VAL A 435 26.13 -30.19 -7.68
N VAL A 436 25.85 -30.17 -6.38
CA VAL A 436 24.48 -30.11 -5.84
C VAL A 436 24.32 -28.91 -4.92
N LYS A 437 23.07 -28.42 -4.80
CA LYS A 437 22.70 -27.36 -3.86
C LYS A 437 23.02 -27.75 -2.41
N ALA A 438 23.44 -26.79 -1.60
CA ALA A 438 23.72 -26.99 -0.18
C ALA A 438 22.55 -27.61 0.60
N GLU A 439 21.31 -27.30 0.20
CA GLU A 439 20.08 -27.78 0.83
C GLU A 439 19.91 -29.30 0.79
N ILE A 440 20.47 -29.97 -0.23
CA ILE A 440 20.32 -31.42 -0.47
C ILE A 440 21.53 -32.21 0.05
N PHE A 441 22.51 -31.51 0.64
CA PHE A 441 23.75 -32.13 1.09
C PHE A 441 23.55 -33.31 2.05
N THR A 442 22.64 -33.17 3.02
CA THR A 442 22.39 -34.19 4.04
C THR A 442 21.77 -35.44 3.43
N GLN A 443 20.78 -35.27 2.55
CA GLN A 443 20.05 -36.33 1.86
C GLN A 443 20.97 -37.07 0.89
N MET A 444 21.80 -36.33 0.14
CA MET A 444 22.80 -36.89 -0.78
C MET A 444 23.85 -37.72 -0.03
N LYS A 445 24.29 -37.25 1.14
CA LYS A 445 25.25 -37.97 2.00
C LYS A 445 24.66 -39.27 2.56
N GLU A 446 23.38 -39.28 2.93
CA GLU A 446 22.70 -40.49 3.38
C GLU A 446 22.52 -41.50 2.25
N PHE A 447 22.11 -41.04 1.06
CA PHE A 447 21.99 -41.89 -0.13
C PHE A 447 23.32 -42.57 -0.49
N LEU A 448 24.40 -41.81 -0.55
CA LEU A 448 25.74 -42.34 -0.86
C LEU A 448 26.27 -43.29 0.23
N ARG A 449 25.87 -43.10 1.50
CA ARG A 449 26.20 -44.04 2.57
C ARG A 449 25.47 -45.37 2.42
N ARG A 450 24.20 -45.36 2.00
CA ARG A 450 23.41 -46.58 1.77
C ARG A 450 23.92 -47.40 0.60
N GLN A 451 24.52 -46.79 -0.42
CA GLN A 451 25.14 -47.51 -1.54
C GLN A 451 26.55 -48.07 -1.24
N LYS A 452 27.17 -47.69 -0.12
CA LYS A 452 28.46 -48.25 0.33
C LYS A 452 28.31 -49.49 1.23
N GLN A 453 27.11 -49.74 1.77
CA GLN A 453 26.74 -50.99 2.43
C GLN A 453 26.26 -51.99 1.40
#